data_AF-A0A0P9RP15-F1
#
_entry.id   AF-A0A0P9RP15-F1
#
_cell.length_a   1.000
_cell.length_b   1.000
_cell.length_c   1.000
_cell.angle_alpha   90.00
_cell.angle_beta   90.00
_cell.angle_gamma   90.00
#
_symmetry.space_group_name_H-M   'P 1'
#
loop_
_entity.id
_entity.type
_entity.pdbx_description
1 polymer ?
#
loop_
_entity_poly.entity_id
_entity_poly.type
_entity_poly.pdbx_seq_one_letter_code
_entity_poly.pdbx_strand_id
1 'polypeptide(L)'
;MFRCFAGPSGSSSTHSTNNYVSLSDAHDSRLESLSAGRRNGQIIQVSAATFDTMSLAHNILLKTAHETFPDGPGNQEANVWMSGGRSWMRKEMCRSRVDERASQDQQIKGIMETGGGNCGEYAKTVFAELQRNQRNVPVLKVLESYQHSLVIVGDWRDRNTGDHAVVVDPWQGLKKVHTYGERSVTTTPVVTETASEGGPIRSAKLKAAFALKPVSNDRVDAEIRAKSYSSSSGAFYARSVIRENKPVMFDQVAGTQNLHTVYRDPSGRESAFNSVPPSYLESYLNARDAIVNNYV
;
A
#
# COMPACT_ATOMS: atom_id res chain seq x y z
N MET A 1 44.89 35.24 -0.16
CA MET A 1 45.61 34.06 -0.70
C MET A 1 44.81 32.83 -0.25
N PHE A 2 43.77 32.43 -0.99
CA PHE A 2 43.71 31.37 -2.04
C PHE A 2 43.90 29.91 -1.57
N ARG A 3 42.83 29.11 -1.84
CA ARG A 3 42.71 27.65 -2.15
C ARG A 3 42.91 26.65 -1.00
N CYS A 4 41.99 25.72 -0.67
CA CYS A 4 41.23 24.66 -1.41
C CYS A 4 41.96 23.30 -1.56
N PHE A 5 41.23 22.24 -1.17
CA PHE A 5 41.18 20.83 -1.65
C PHE A 5 41.73 19.65 -0.82
N ALA A 6 40.82 18.64 -0.74
CA ALA A 6 40.99 17.18 -0.79
C ALA A 6 41.02 16.36 0.52
N GLY A 7 39.96 15.57 0.75
CA GLY A 7 40.05 14.24 1.41
C GLY A 7 40.49 13.16 0.41
N PRO A 8 40.17 11.86 0.55
CA PRO A 8 39.61 11.09 1.69
C PRO A 8 40.43 9.80 1.97
N SER A 9 40.00 8.93 2.92
CA SER A 9 40.00 7.44 2.84
C SER A 9 39.86 6.77 4.21
N GLY A 10 38.93 5.81 4.34
CA GLY A 10 38.83 4.96 5.53
C GLY A 10 37.47 4.27 5.71
N SER A 11 37.07 3.48 4.73
CA SER A 11 35.86 2.65 4.70
C SER A 11 35.83 1.59 5.81
N SER A 12 34.74 1.54 6.57
CA SER A 12 34.30 0.33 7.29
C SER A 12 32.87 0.03 6.88
N SER A 13 32.73 -0.89 5.94
CA SER A 13 31.46 -1.43 5.45
C SER A 13 30.90 -2.45 6.43
N THR A 14 29.87 -2.06 7.19
CA THR A 14 28.97 -2.99 7.88
C THR A 14 27.66 -3.08 7.10
N HIS A 15 27.36 -4.28 6.60
CA HIS A 15 26.20 -4.63 5.79
C HIS A 15 24.86 -4.39 6.51
N SER A 16 24.04 -3.46 6.00
CA SER A 16 22.58 -3.61 5.78
C SER A 16 21.99 -2.37 5.08
N THR A 17 22.27 -2.17 3.79
CA THR A 17 21.67 -1.08 2.99
C THR A 17 21.25 -1.58 1.62
N ASN A 18 20.21 -2.39 1.61
CA ASN A 18 19.19 -2.42 0.55
C ASN A 18 17.86 -2.22 1.30
N ASN A 19 16.76 -1.76 0.73
CA ASN A 19 15.67 -2.70 0.46
C ASN A 19 14.46 -2.05 -0.24
N TYR A 20 14.52 -0.78 -0.66
CA TYR A 20 13.39 -0.12 -1.33
C TYR A 20 13.89 0.80 -2.44
N VAL A 21 13.20 0.79 -3.58
CA VAL A 21 13.48 1.65 -4.75
C VAL A 21 12.25 2.49 -5.06
N SER A 22 12.42 3.81 -5.20
CA SER A 22 11.35 4.72 -5.60
C SER A 22 10.84 4.36 -6.99
N LEU A 23 9.52 4.33 -7.18
CA LEU A 23 8.93 4.14 -8.50
C LEU A 23 9.30 5.26 -9.48
N SER A 24 9.62 6.48 -9.02
CA SER A 24 10.14 7.55 -9.89
C SER A 24 11.47 7.17 -10.53
N ASP A 25 12.31 6.42 -9.80
CA ASP A 25 13.69 6.10 -10.16
C ASP A 25 13.81 4.68 -10.75
N ALA A 26 12.75 3.88 -10.67
CA ALA A 26 12.72 2.51 -11.17
C ALA A 26 12.67 2.47 -12.71
N HIS A 27 13.72 1.96 -13.33
CA HIS A 27 13.80 1.79 -14.79
C HIS A 27 13.52 0.33 -15.18
N ASP A 28 12.29 0.05 -15.60
CA ASP A 28 11.87 -1.24 -16.17
C ASP A 28 10.84 -0.96 -17.27
N SER A 29 11.07 -1.47 -18.49
CA SER A 29 10.17 -1.22 -19.63
C SER A 29 8.76 -1.79 -19.44
N ARG A 30 8.61 -2.80 -18.56
CA ARG A 30 7.31 -3.34 -18.18
C ARG A 30 6.54 -2.42 -17.25
N LEU A 31 7.22 -1.53 -16.51
CA LEU A 31 6.52 -0.47 -15.79
C LEU A 31 5.94 0.56 -16.77
N GLU A 32 6.72 0.92 -17.79
CA GLU A 32 6.32 1.91 -18.79
C GLU A 32 5.14 1.44 -19.67
N SER A 33 4.96 0.13 -19.81
CA SER A 33 3.82 -0.47 -20.51
C SER A 33 2.53 -0.49 -19.70
N LEU A 34 2.57 -0.20 -18.38
CA LEU A 34 1.38 -0.13 -17.55
C LEU A 34 0.57 1.15 -17.87
N SER A 35 -0.75 1.10 -17.65
CA SER A 35 -1.65 2.23 -17.92
C SER A 35 -1.25 3.52 -17.18
N ALA A 36 -0.72 3.40 -15.96
CA ALA A 36 -0.19 4.50 -15.15
C ALA A 36 1.33 4.70 -15.31
N GLY A 37 1.99 3.91 -16.17
CA GLY A 37 3.44 3.81 -16.27
C GLY A 37 4.12 4.82 -17.18
N ARG A 38 3.36 5.61 -17.94
CA ARG A 38 3.97 6.58 -18.86
C ARG A 38 4.67 7.68 -18.07
N ARG A 39 6.00 7.72 -18.18
CA ARG A 39 6.81 8.84 -17.69
C ARG A 39 6.44 10.10 -18.45
N ASN A 40 5.99 11.12 -17.74
CA ASN A 40 5.70 12.45 -18.31
C ASN A 40 6.60 13.56 -17.74
N GLY A 41 7.56 13.23 -16.87
CA GLY A 41 8.48 14.18 -16.24
C GLY A 41 7.82 15.17 -15.26
N GLN A 42 6.58 14.90 -14.84
CA GLN A 42 5.81 15.83 -14.02
C GLN A 42 6.33 15.89 -12.59
N ILE A 43 6.72 17.10 -12.19
CA ILE A 43 6.99 17.45 -10.79
C ILE A 43 5.80 18.22 -10.25
N ILE A 44 5.19 17.73 -9.18
CA ILE A 44 4.09 18.42 -8.49
C ILE A 44 4.66 19.22 -7.33
N GLN A 45 4.47 20.54 -7.40
CA GLN A 45 4.80 21.42 -6.28
C GLN A 45 3.77 21.25 -5.17
N VAL A 46 4.25 21.04 -3.95
CA VAL A 46 3.43 20.88 -2.75
C VAL A 46 3.93 21.79 -1.64
N SER A 47 3.06 22.11 -0.67
CA SER A 47 3.51 22.84 0.52
C SER A 47 4.46 21.98 1.37
N ALA A 48 5.28 22.61 2.23
CA ALA A 48 6.12 21.87 3.18
C ALA A 48 5.27 20.96 4.10
N ALA A 49 4.10 21.44 4.54
CA ALA A 49 3.19 20.66 5.37
C ALA A 49 2.59 19.45 4.62
N THR A 50 2.24 19.62 3.35
CA THR A 50 1.80 18.51 2.49
C THR A 50 2.93 17.51 2.29
N PHE A 51 4.15 17.97 2.01
CA PHE A 51 5.31 17.11 1.82
C PHE A 51 5.59 16.25 3.06
N ASP A 52 5.59 16.85 4.25
CA ASP A 52 5.80 16.12 5.51
C ASP A 52 4.65 15.14 5.80
N THR A 53 3.41 15.49 5.44
CA THR A 53 2.25 14.58 5.52
C THR A 53 2.42 13.39 4.58
N MET A 54 2.85 13.62 3.34
CA MET A 54 3.13 12.55 2.37
C MET A 54 4.28 11.65 2.85
N SER A 55 5.30 12.21 3.49
CA SER A 55 6.40 11.44 4.08
C SER A 55 5.92 10.51 5.20
N LEU A 56 5.07 11.02 6.10
CA LEU A 56 4.45 10.19 7.14
C LEU A 56 3.58 9.09 6.52
N ALA A 57 2.72 9.47 5.57
CA ALA A 57 1.84 8.55 4.88
C ALA A 57 2.62 7.45 4.13
N HIS A 58 3.73 7.81 3.49
CA HIS A 58 4.62 6.86 2.81
C HIS A 58 5.21 5.84 3.79
N ASN A 59 5.70 6.28 4.95
CA ASN A 59 6.24 5.37 5.96
C ASN A 59 5.18 4.40 6.50
N ILE A 60 3.95 4.89 6.73
CA ILE A 60 2.81 4.05 7.13
C ILE A 60 2.43 3.08 6.00
N LEU A 61 2.44 3.55 4.76
CA LEU A 61 2.20 2.74 3.58
C LEU A 61 3.21 1.60 3.54
N LEU A 62 4.51 1.85 3.60
CA LEU A 62 5.56 0.81 3.58
C LEU A 62 5.31 -0.29 4.62
N LYS A 63 5.09 0.13 5.88
CA LYS A 63 4.84 -0.77 6.99
C LYS A 63 3.57 -1.61 6.77
N THR A 64 2.48 -0.97 6.37
CA THR A 64 1.20 -1.65 6.18
C THR A 64 1.27 -2.58 4.98
N ALA A 65 1.68 -2.03 3.84
CA ALA A 65 1.76 -2.67 2.53
C ALA A 65 2.64 -3.92 2.43
N HIS A 66 3.77 -3.92 3.14
CA HIS A 66 4.83 -4.90 2.93
C HIS A 66 5.19 -5.69 4.19
N GLU A 67 5.02 -5.11 5.38
CA GLU A 67 5.28 -5.83 6.64
C GLU A 67 4.01 -6.46 7.21
N THR A 68 2.89 -5.73 7.19
CA THR A 68 1.60 -6.22 7.72
C THR A 68 0.92 -7.18 6.75
N PHE A 69 0.97 -6.88 5.46
CA PHE A 69 0.34 -7.67 4.42
C PHE A 69 1.37 -8.30 3.47
N PRO A 70 2.08 -9.36 3.89
CA PRO A 70 3.25 -9.86 3.18
C PRO A 70 2.97 -10.39 1.77
N ASP A 71 1.79 -10.98 1.55
CA ASP A 71 1.40 -11.53 0.24
C ASP A 71 0.56 -10.54 -0.59
N GLY A 72 0.27 -9.35 -0.07
CA GLY A 72 -0.61 -8.37 -0.70
C GLY A 72 -2.11 -8.73 -0.62
N PRO A 73 -2.98 -7.97 -1.30
CA PRO A 73 -4.43 -8.12 -1.16
C PRO A 73 -4.94 -9.43 -1.74
N GLY A 74 -5.99 -9.97 -1.11
CA GLY A 74 -6.52 -11.27 -1.49
C GLY A 74 -7.29 -11.28 -2.81
N ASN A 75 -7.62 -10.12 -3.37
CA ASN A 75 -8.41 -9.99 -4.59
C ASN A 75 -7.71 -9.21 -5.71
N GLN A 76 -6.39 -9.01 -5.61
CA GLN A 76 -5.57 -8.53 -6.71
C GLN A 76 -4.94 -9.74 -7.41
N GLU A 77 -5.23 -9.95 -8.70
CA GLU A 77 -4.80 -11.14 -9.46
C GLU A 77 -3.29 -11.32 -9.39
N ALA A 78 -2.52 -10.25 -9.59
CA ALA A 78 -1.06 -10.28 -9.51
C ALA A 78 -0.55 -10.71 -8.12
N ASN A 79 -1.18 -10.26 -7.04
CA ASN A 79 -0.83 -10.65 -5.68
C ASN A 79 -1.21 -12.11 -5.38
N VAL A 80 -2.37 -12.56 -5.85
CA VAL A 80 -2.79 -13.97 -5.77
C VAL A 80 -1.81 -14.84 -6.53
N TRP A 81 -1.40 -14.44 -7.73
CA TRP A 81 -0.45 -15.20 -8.55
C TRP A 81 0.94 -15.27 -7.93
N MET A 82 1.56 -14.13 -7.60
CA MET A 82 2.93 -14.10 -7.06
C MET A 82 3.06 -14.78 -5.70
N SER A 83 1.99 -14.81 -4.91
CA SER A 83 1.96 -15.50 -3.61
C SER A 83 1.57 -16.98 -3.71
N GLY A 84 1.31 -17.50 -4.91
CA GLY A 84 0.81 -18.86 -5.08
C GLY A 84 -0.58 -19.08 -4.45
N GLY A 85 -1.37 -18.02 -4.29
CA GLY A 85 -2.71 -18.05 -3.70
C GLY A 85 -2.76 -17.77 -2.19
N ARG A 86 -1.62 -17.54 -1.53
CA ARG A 86 -1.61 -17.22 -0.09
C ARG A 86 -2.32 -15.92 0.23
N SER A 87 -2.24 -14.89 -0.62
CA SER A 87 -2.95 -13.62 -0.40
C SER A 87 -4.46 -13.83 -0.26
N TRP A 88 -5.04 -14.66 -1.14
CA TRP A 88 -6.45 -15.06 -1.08
C TRP A 88 -6.76 -15.82 0.21
N MET A 89 -5.94 -16.81 0.58
CA MET A 89 -6.17 -17.58 1.80
C MET A 89 -6.08 -16.69 3.05
N ARG A 90 -5.10 -15.79 3.14
CA ARG A 90 -5.01 -14.83 4.24
C ARG A 90 -6.26 -13.95 4.34
N LYS A 91 -6.81 -13.51 3.20
CA LYS A 91 -8.09 -12.78 3.15
C LYS A 91 -9.26 -13.64 3.66
N GLU A 92 -9.34 -14.91 3.27
CA GLU A 92 -10.37 -15.83 3.78
C GLU A 92 -10.23 -16.10 5.29
N MET A 93 -8.99 -16.24 5.79
CA MET A 93 -8.71 -16.33 7.23
C MET A 93 -9.09 -15.04 7.98
N CYS A 94 -8.86 -13.88 7.37
CA CYS A 94 -9.24 -12.58 7.94
C CYS A 94 -10.76 -12.48 8.09
N ARG A 95 -11.52 -12.83 7.06
CA ARG A 95 -13.00 -12.82 7.07
C ARG A 95 -13.60 -13.71 8.17
N SER A 96 -12.93 -14.80 8.51
CA SER A 96 -13.41 -15.67 9.60
C SER A 96 -13.06 -15.16 11.00
N ARG A 97 -12.18 -14.16 11.13
CA ARG A 97 -11.65 -13.66 12.41
C ARG A 97 -12.07 -12.23 12.74
N VAL A 98 -12.28 -11.41 11.73
CA VAL A 98 -12.63 -10.00 11.89
C VAL A 98 -14.14 -9.88 11.86
N ASP A 99 -14.72 -9.55 13.02
CA ASP A 99 -16.09 -9.08 13.11
C ASP A 99 -16.11 -7.57 12.87
N GLU A 100 -16.81 -7.13 11.83
CA GLU A 100 -16.95 -5.71 11.46
C GLU A 100 -17.63 -4.88 12.56
N ARG A 101 -18.40 -5.52 13.45
CA ARG A 101 -19.06 -4.88 14.59
C ARG A 101 -18.17 -4.81 15.84
N ALA A 102 -17.03 -5.49 15.83
CA ALA A 102 -16.10 -5.46 16.94
C ALA A 102 -15.43 -4.08 17.07
N SER A 103 -14.83 -3.82 18.24
CA SER A 103 -14.04 -2.61 18.45
C SER A 103 -12.86 -2.53 17.47
N GLN A 104 -12.38 -1.32 17.18
CA GLN A 104 -11.27 -1.11 16.26
C GLN A 104 -10.01 -1.90 16.66
N ASP A 105 -9.68 -1.99 17.96
CA ASP A 105 -8.52 -2.78 18.40
C ASP A 105 -8.69 -4.28 18.14
N GLN A 106 -9.91 -4.81 18.27
CA GLN A 106 -10.20 -6.21 17.93
C GLN A 106 -10.13 -6.45 16.42
N GLN A 107 -10.64 -5.53 15.59
CA GLN A 107 -10.52 -5.63 14.14
C GLN A 107 -9.06 -5.60 13.70
N ILE A 108 -8.28 -4.61 14.17
CA ILE A 108 -6.85 -4.52 13.87
C ILE A 108 -6.12 -5.77 14.36
N LYS A 109 -6.44 -6.30 15.55
CA LYS A 109 -5.85 -7.56 16.02
C LYS A 109 -6.05 -8.70 15.02
N GLY A 110 -7.28 -8.93 14.55
CA GLY A 110 -7.57 -9.99 13.59
C GLY A 110 -6.87 -9.79 12.24
N ILE A 111 -6.79 -8.54 11.76
CA ILE A 111 -6.07 -8.17 10.54
C ILE A 111 -4.56 -8.45 10.70
N MET A 112 -3.94 -7.97 11.77
CA MET A 112 -2.50 -8.13 12.03
C MET A 112 -2.12 -9.60 12.22
N GLU A 113 -2.96 -10.41 12.87
CA GLU A 113 -2.73 -11.86 13.03
C GLU A 113 -2.78 -12.61 11.70
N THR A 114 -3.69 -12.25 10.80
CA THR A 114 -3.85 -12.97 9.53
C THR A 114 -2.93 -12.45 8.43
N GLY A 115 -2.58 -11.16 8.49
CA GLY A 115 -1.86 -10.45 7.44
C GLY A 115 -2.59 -10.48 6.09
N GLY A 116 -3.93 -10.51 6.10
CA GLY A 116 -4.76 -10.59 4.91
C GLY A 116 -5.97 -9.67 4.98
N GLY A 117 -6.62 -9.48 3.83
CA GLY A 117 -7.79 -8.62 3.68
C GLY A 117 -7.92 -8.09 2.27
N ASN A 118 -8.91 -7.22 2.08
CA ASN A 118 -9.15 -6.42 0.88
C ASN A 118 -9.02 -4.92 1.22
N CYS A 119 -9.45 -4.04 0.31
CA CYS A 119 -9.38 -2.58 0.49
C CYS A 119 -9.91 -2.09 1.85
N GLY A 120 -10.97 -2.70 2.40
CA GLY A 120 -11.53 -2.38 3.71
C GLY A 120 -10.55 -2.53 4.86
N GLU A 121 -9.97 -3.72 5.04
CA GLU A 121 -9.00 -4.01 6.12
C GLU A 121 -7.71 -3.21 5.97
N TYR A 122 -7.28 -3.03 4.72
CA TYR A 122 -6.11 -2.24 4.35
C TYR A 122 -6.29 -0.77 4.73
N ALA A 123 -7.40 -0.15 4.33
CA ALA A 123 -7.74 1.22 4.70
C ALA A 123 -7.96 1.37 6.22
N LYS A 124 -8.58 0.38 6.87
CA LYS A 124 -8.76 0.35 8.34
C LYS A 124 -7.43 0.38 9.07
N THR A 125 -6.45 -0.39 8.58
CA THR A 125 -5.10 -0.47 9.16
C THR A 125 -4.35 0.86 9.01
N VAL A 126 -4.36 1.47 7.82
CA VAL A 126 -3.76 2.79 7.58
C VAL A 126 -4.44 3.87 8.42
N PHE A 127 -5.77 3.90 8.45
CA PHE A 127 -6.54 4.86 9.25
C PHE A 127 -6.17 4.76 10.74
N ALA A 128 -6.10 3.53 11.26
CA ALA A 128 -5.71 3.27 12.64
C ALA A 128 -4.24 3.66 12.95
N GLU A 129 -3.30 3.46 12.02
CA GLU A 129 -1.92 3.93 12.19
C GLU A 129 -1.82 5.46 12.17
N LEU A 130 -2.55 6.15 11.27
CA LEU A 130 -2.57 7.61 11.22
C LEU A 130 -3.15 8.23 12.50
N GLN A 131 -4.15 7.60 13.11
CA GLN A 131 -4.67 7.98 14.43
C GLN A 131 -3.64 7.88 15.56
N ARG A 132 -2.61 7.05 15.42
CA ARG A 132 -1.52 6.91 16.41
C ARG A 132 -0.42 7.94 16.22
N ASN A 133 -0.56 8.85 15.26
CA ASN A 133 0.36 9.95 14.97
C ASN A 133 -0.29 11.30 15.30
N GLN A 134 0.52 12.35 15.36
CA GLN A 134 0.03 13.73 15.43
C GLN A 134 -0.72 14.06 14.14
N ARG A 135 -1.95 14.58 14.25
CA ARG A 135 -2.79 14.93 13.10
C ARG A 135 -3.02 16.44 13.10
N ASN A 136 -2.37 17.12 12.16
CA ASN A 136 -2.53 18.56 11.95
C ASN A 136 -3.65 18.89 10.95
N VAL A 137 -4.18 17.87 10.29
CA VAL A 137 -5.34 17.91 9.39
C VAL A 137 -6.20 16.67 9.65
N PRO A 138 -7.49 16.67 9.30
CA PRO A 138 -8.34 15.49 9.48
C PRO A 138 -7.84 14.30 8.66
N VAL A 139 -8.11 13.09 9.15
CA VAL A 139 -7.90 11.84 8.42
C VAL A 139 -9.26 11.22 8.15
N LEU A 140 -9.53 10.91 6.89
CA LEU A 140 -10.83 10.46 6.40
C LEU A 140 -10.67 9.08 5.78
N LYS A 141 -11.32 8.06 6.35
CA LYS A 141 -11.47 6.77 5.66
C LYS A 141 -12.71 6.88 4.78
N VAL A 142 -12.54 6.62 3.50
CA VAL A 142 -13.58 6.87 2.49
C VAL A 142 -13.86 5.63 1.67
N LEU A 143 -15.04 5.63 1.05
CA LEU A 143 -15.46 4.67 0.04
C LEU A 143 -15.52 5.37 -1.32
N GLU A 144 -14.55 5.08 -2.16
CA GLU A 144 -14.47 5.52 -3.55
C GLU A 144 -15.32 4.60 -4.44
N SER A 145 -16.11 5.21 -5.34
CA SER A 145 -17.02 4.51 -6.26
C SER A 145 -17.94 3.47 -5.58
N TYR A 146 -18.29 3.69 -4.30
CA TYR A 146 -19.08 2.77 -3.48
C TYR A 146 -18.50 1.34 -3.32
N GLN A 147 -17.24 1.10 -3.71
CA GLN A 147 -16.67 -0.25 -3.78
C GLN A 147 -15.22 -0.34 -3.28
N HIS A 148 -14.49 0.77 -3.24
CA HIS A 148 -13.07 0.78 -2.90
C HIS A 148 -12.79 1.63 -1.65
N SER A 149 -12.27 1.02 -0.60
CA SER A 149 -11.92 1.74 0.62
C SER A 149 -10.47 2.22 0.60
N LEU A 150 -10.26 3.50 0.92
CA LEU A 150 -8.93 4.11 1.04
C LEU A 150 -8.93 5.20 2.11
N VAL A 151 -7.77 5.83 2.36
CA VAL A 151 -7.65 6.92 3.34
C VAL A 151 -7.20 8.21 2.65
N ILE A 152 -7.78 9.34 3.06
CA ILE A 152 -7.39 10.69 2.66
C ILE A 152 -6.96 11.47 3.90
N VAL A 153 -5.80 12.10 3.87
CA VAL A 153 -5.28 12.99 4.92
C VAL A 153 -5.40 14.43 4.43
N GLY A 154 -6.19 15.23 5.14
CA GLY A 154 -6.69 16.52 4.68
C GLY A 154 -8.16 16.45 4.24
N ASP A 155 -8.73 17.61 3.89
CA ASP A 155 -10.10 17.73 3.40
C ASP A 155 -10.10 18.10 1.91
N TRP A 156 -10.45 17.14 1.05
CA TRP A 156 -10.50 17.36 -0.40
C TRP A 156 -11.60 18.35 -0.83
N ARG A 157 -12.52 18.69 0.08
CA ARG A 157 -13.61 19.64 -0.19
C ARG A 157 -13.15 21.09 -0.02
N ASP A 158 -11.97 21.31 0.56
CA ASP A 158 -11.36 22.63 0.65
C ASP A 158 -11.03 23.16 -0.75
N ARG A 159 -11.54 24.35 -1.09
CA ARG A 159 -11.40 24.91 -2.44
C ARG A 159 -9.98 25.38 -2.80
N ASN A 160 -9.14 25.60 -1.80
CA ASN A 160 -7.80 26.16 -1.99
C ASN A 160 -6.71 25.09 -1.91
N THR A 161 -6.94 24.05 -1.12
CA THR A 161 -5.93 23.04 -0.78
C THR A 161 -6.43 21.60 -0.95
N GLY A 162 -7.70 21.40 -1.30
CA GLY A 162 -8.32 20.08 -1.37
C GLY A 162 -7.68 19.16 -2.41
N ASP A 163 -7.22 19.70 -3.54
CA ASP A 163 -6.49 18.94 -4.57
C ASP A 163 -5.14 18.40 -4.06
N HIS A 164 -4.60 18.97 -2.98
CA HIS A 164 -3.37 18.56 -2.30
C HIS A 164 -3.61 17.71 -1.04
N ALA A 165 -4.86 17.36 -0.73
CA ALA A 165 -5.13 16.33 0.28
C ALA A 165 -4.43 15.03 -0.13
N VAL A 166 -3.85 14.30 0.82
CA VAL A 166 -2.98 13.16 0.54
C VAL A 166 -3.80 11.87 0.54
N VAL A 167 -3.86 11.20 -0.59
CA VAL A 167 -4.47 9.89 -0.75
C VAL A 167 -3.45 8.82 -0.35
N VAL A 168 -3.90 7.88 0.49
CA VAL A 168 -3.12 6.73 0.97
C VAL A 168 -3.88 5.46 0.65
N ASP A 169 -3.41 4.75 -0.37
CA ASP A 169 -4.02 3.51 -0.84
C ASP A 169 -3.00 2.35 -0.83
N PRO A 170 -3.04 1.49 0.20
CA PRO A 170 -2.16 0.33 0.31
C PRO A 170 -2.70 -0.91 -0.43
N TRP A 171 -3.89 -0.87 -1.05
CA TRP A 171 -4.55 -2.03 -1.69
C TRP A 171 -4.11 -2.26 -3.15
N GLN A 172 -3.57 -1.27 -3.81
CA GLN A 172 -3.19 -1.41 -5.22
C GLN A 172 -1.93 -2.27 -5.39
N GLY A 173 -1.73 -2.78 -6.62
CA GLY A 173 -0.56 -3.60 -6.93
C GLY A 173 0.76 -2.84 -6.71
N LEU A 174 0.87 -1.63 -7.26
CA LEU A 174 1.94 -0.68 -7.01
C LEU A 174 1.43 0.43 -6.10
N LYS A 175 1.77 0.30 -4.83
CA LYS A 175 1.18 1.09 -3.74
C LYS A 175 1.77 2.49 -3.75
N LYS A 176 0.90 3.50 -3.67
CA LYS A 176 1.30 4.90 -3.87
C LYS A 176 0.52 5.86 -2.97
N VAL A 177 1.24 6.76 -2.31
CA VAL A 177 0.73 8.03 -1.83
C VAL A 177 0.76 9.07 -2.94
N HIS A 178 -0.34 9.80 -3.11
CA HIS A 178 -0.50 10.81 -4.14
C HIS A 178 -1.43 11.92 -3.66
N THR A 179 -1.48 13.04 -4.38
CA THR A 179 -2.45 14.09 -4.05
C THR A 179 -3.82 13.75 -4.60
N TYR A 180 -4.88 14.28 -3.98
CA TYR A 180 -6.26 14.01 -4.37
C TYR A 180 -6.54 14.37 -5.83
N GLY A 181 -5.94 15.46 -6.33
CA GLY A 181 -6.05 15.88 -7.73
C GLY A 181 -5.44 14.91 -8.76
N GLU A 182 -4.60 13.96 -8.33
CA GLU A 182 -4.00 12.95 -9.23
C GLU A 182 -4.83 11.68 -9.38
N ARG A 183 -5.94 11.55 -8.63
CA ARG A 183 -6.75 10.35 -8.62
C ARG A 183 -7.24 10.00 -10.03
N SER A 184 -7.09 8.73 -10.41
CA SER A 184 -7.65 8.20 -11.65
C SER A 184 -9.17 8.10 -11.61
N VAL A 185 -9.75 7.99 -10.40
CA VAL A 185 -11.20 7.92 -10.18
C VAL A 185 -11.71 9.29 -9.74
N THR A 186 -12.55 9.91 -10.58
CA THR A 186 -13.07 11.26 -10.37
C THR A 186 -14.36 11.31 -9.56
N THR A 187 -14.99 10.16 -9.30
CA THR A 187 -16.19 10.09 -8.47
C THR A 187 -15.87 10.52 -7.04
N THR A 188 -16.62 11.51 -6.54
CA THR A 188 -16.49 12.00 -5.16
C THR A 188 -16.68 10.84 -4.18
N PRO A 189 -15.70 10.58 -3.30
CA PRO A 189 -15.78 9.48 -2.37
C PRO A 189 -16.72 9.81 -1.20
N VAL A 190 -17.27 8.78 -0.57
CA VAL A 190 -18.13 8.92 0.62
C VAL A 190 -17.31 8.74 1.88
N VAL A 191 -17.37 9.68 2.83
CA VAL A 191 -16.71 9.52 4.14
C VAL A 191 -17.40 8.41 4.92
N THR A 192 -16.63 7.45 5.41
CA THR A 192 -17.12 6.34 6.26
C THR A 192 -16.65 6.46 7.70
N GLU A 193 -15.44 6.98 7.93
CA GLU A 193 -14.91 7.26 9.27
C GLU A 193 -14.06 8.55 9.22
N THR A 194 -14.09 9.32 10.30
CA THR A 194 -13.32 10.56 10.46
C THR A 194 -12.52 10.50 11.74
N ALA A 195 -11.23 10.80 11.64
CA ALA A 195 -10.40 11.16 12.78
C ALA A 195 -10.06 12.65 12.68
N SER A 196 -10.61 13.45 13.59
CA SER A 196 -10.32 14.87 13.65
C SER A 196 -8.84 15.12 13.97
N GLU A 197 -8.43 16.36 13.69
CA GLU A 197 -7.17 16.93 14.14
C GLU A 197 -6.95 16.69 15.64
N GLY A 198 -5.70 16.52 16.04
CA GLY A 198 -5.33 16.38 17.43
C GLY A 198 -4.17 15.43 17.66
N GLY A 199 -3.91 15.19 18.95
CA GLY A 199 -2.79 14.36 19.39
C GLY A 199 -2.94 12.87 19.02
N PRO A 200 -1.84 12.10 19.10
CA PRO A 200 -1.85 10.66 18.97
C PRO A 200 -2.87 9.98 19.90
N ILE A 201 -3.67 9.06 19.36
CA ILE A 201 -4.52 8.18 20.18
C ILE A 201 -3.61 7.18 20.91
N ARG A 202 -3.62 7.24 22.24
CA ARG A 202 -2.83 6.36 23.12
C ARG A 202 -3.68 5.22 23.66
N SER A 203 -3.93 4.21 22.83
CA SER A 203 -4.61 2.96 23.24
C SER A 203 -3.60 1.82 23.41
N ALA A 204 -3.51 1.26 24.61
CA ALA A 204 -2.63 0.12 24.89
C ALA A 204 -3.06 -1.14 24.12
N LYS A 205 -4.37 -1.36 23.96
CA LYS A 205 -4.91 -2.48 23.17
C LYS A 205 -4.57 -2.35 21.69
N LEU A 206 -4.73 -1.15 21.13
CA LEU A 206 -4.39 -0.89 19.74
C LEU A 206 -2.87 -1.02 19.50
N LYS A 207 -2.05 -0.51 20.43
CA LYS A 207 -0.59 -0.69 20.40
C LYS A 207 -0.21 -2.18 20.41
N ALA A 208 -0.86 -2.99 21.26
CA ALA A 208 -0.62 -4.43 21.32
C ALA A 208 -1.05 -5.14 20.02
N ALA A 209 -2.19 -4.77 19.44
CA ALA A 209 -2.66 -5.30 18.17
C ALA A 209 -1.63 -5.07 17.05
N PHE A 210 -1.11 -3.85 16.92
CA PHE A 210 -0.07 -3.51 15.94
C PHE A 210 1.31 -4.12 16.19
N ALA A 211 1.54 -4.71 17.36
CA ALA A 211 2.78 -5.44 17.66
C ALA A 211 2.73 -6.90 17.20
N LEU A 212 1.55 -7.39 16.81
CA LEU A 212 1.38 -8.76 16.31
C LEU A 212 2.01 -8.89 14.93
N LYS A 213 2.50 -10.11 14.66
CA LYS A 213 3.00 -10.51 13.35
C LYS A 213 1.96 -11.39 12.65
N PRO A 214 1.86 -11.30 11.32
CA PRO A 214 1.07 -12.23 10.53
C PRO A 214 1.45 -13.69 10.80
N VAL A 215 0.47 -14.58 10.73
CA VAL A 215 0.69 -16.03 10.72
C VAL A 215 1.71 -16.42 9.66
N SER A 216 2.53 -17.42 9.97
CA SER A 216 3.57 -17.91 9.06
C SER A 216 3.00 -18.47 7.77
N ASN A 217 3.80 -18.47 6.70
CA ASN A 217 3.40 -19.07 5.42
C ASN A 217 3.05 -20.56 5.58
N ASP A 218 3.79 -21.32 6.39
CA ASP A 218 3.48 -22.73 6.67
C ASP A 218 2.07 -22.93 7.24
N ARG A 219 1.62 -22.00 8.09
CA ARG A 219 0.26 -22.04 8.65
C ARG A 219 -0.77 -21.73 7.57
N VAL A 220 -0.51 -20.76 6.71
CA VAL A 220 -1.39 -20.45 5.57
C VAL A 220 -1.47 -21.64 4.61
N ASP A 221 -0.34 -22.28 4.31
CA ASP A 221 -0.29 -23.47 3.45
C ASP A 221 -1.02 -24.67 4.07
N ALA A 222 -1.00 -24.81 5.39
CA ALA A 222 -1.82 -25.79 6.09
C ALA A 222 -3.32 -25.51 5.93
N GLU A 223 -3.76 -24.25 5.99
CA GLU A 223 -5.14 -23.87 5.72
C GLU A 223 -5.53 -24.10 4.25
N ILE A 224 -4.61 -23.87 3.29
CA ILE A 224 -4.81 -24.20 1.87
C ILE A 224 -5.04 -25.70 1.71
N ARG A 225 -4.22 -26.55 2.32
CA ARG A 225 -4.42 -28.01 2.31
C ARG A 225 -5.74 -28.44 2.92
N ALA A 226 -6.16 -27.78 4.00
CA ALA A 226 -7.40 -28.13 4.70
C ALA A 226 -8.65 -27.72 3.93
N LYS A 227 -8.58 -26.64 3.15
CA LYS A 227 -9.75 -26.03 2.48
C LYS A 227 -9.80 -26.24 0.97
N SER A 228 -8.78 -26.84 0.37
CA SER A 228 -8.70 -27.05 -1.07
C SER A 228 -8.11 -28.41 -1.41
N TYR A 229 -8.27 -28.84 -2.67
CA TYR A 229 -7.61 -30.04 -3.19
C TYR A 229 -6.12 -29.82 -3.50
N SER A 230 -5.55 -28.64 -3.19
CA SER A 230 -4.13 -28.35 -3.40
C SER A 230 -3.29 -28.77 -2.20
N SER A 231 -2.11 -29.36 -2.45
CA SER A 231 -1.15 -29.74 -1.41
C SER A 231 -0.46 -28.54 -0.75
N SER A 232 -0.48 -27.36 -1.37
CA SER A 232 0.10 -26.11 -0.85
C SER A 232 -0.26 -24.91 -1.74
N SER A 233 0.21 -23.72 -1.38
CA SER A 233 0.29 -22.60 -2.32
C SER A 233 1.16 -22.93 -3.54
N GLY A 234 0.85 -22.31 -4.67
CA GLY A 234 1.57 -22.48 -5.92
C GLY A 234 0.74 -22.01 -7.12
N ALA A 235 1.34 -22.06 -8.31
CA ALA A 235 0.71 -21.58 -9.54
C ALA A 235 -0.64 -22.27 -9.83
N PHE A 236 -0.75 -23.59 -9.57
CA PHE A 236 -2.00 -24.33 -9.77
C PHE A 236 -3.12 -23.81 -8.86
N TYR A 237 -2.83 -23.64 -7.56
CA TYR A 237 -3.82 -23.13 -6.61
C TYR A 237 -4.19 -21.68 -6.91
N ALA A 238 -3.21 -20.81 -7.14
CA ALA A 238 -3.44 -19.43 -7.56
C ALA A 238 -4.34 -19.36 -8.80
N ARG A 239 -4.07 -20.21 -9.80
CA ARG A 239 -4.84 -20.25 -11.04
C ARG A 239 -6.29 -20.62 -10.83
N SER A 240 -6.54 -21.65 -10.01
CA SER A 240 -7.90 -22.06 -9.66
C SER A 240 -8.62 -20.97 -8.87
N VAL A 241 -7.96 -20.34 -7.89
CA VAL A 241 -8.51 -19.21 -7.14
C VAL A 241 -8.95 -18.07 -8.06
N ILE A 242 -8.08 -17.60 -8.95
CA ILE A 242 -8.38 -16.50 -9.88
C ILE A 242 -9.56 -16.87 -10.79
N ARG A 243 -9.54 -18.08 -11.37
CA ARG A 243 -10.59 -18.55 -12.29
C ARG A 243 -11.94 -18.67 -11.60
N GLU A 244 -11.98 -19.29 -10.43
CA GLU A 244 -13.23 -19.59 -9.71
C GLU A 244 -13.84 -18.37 -9.02
N ASN A 245 -13.03 -17.32 -8.79
CA ASN A 245 -13.47 -16.11 -8.10
C ASN A 245 -13.41 -14.87 -8.99
N LYS A 246 -13.41 -15.04 -10.31
CA LYS A 246 -13.29 -13.95 -11.30
C LYS A 246 -14.20 -12.72 -11.05
N PRO A 247 -15.46 -12.85 -10.59
CA PRO A 247 -16.33 -11.69 -10.32
C PRO A 247 -15.83 -10.75 -9.20
N VAL A 248 -14.93 -11.21 -8.34
CA VAL A 248 -14.39 -10.43 -7.22
C VAL A 248 -12.89 -10.15 -7.35
N MET A 249 -12.27 -10.54 -8.46
CA MET A 249 -10.86 -10.31 -8.76
C MET A 249 -10.66 -9.00 -9.51
N PHE A 250 -9.56 -8.34 -9.19
CA PHE A 250 -9.14 -7.08 -9.78
C PHE A 250 -7.65 -7.14 -10.15
N ASP A 251 -7.21 -6.29 -11.06
CA ASP A 251 -5.78 -6.07 -11.31
C ASP A 251 -5.54 -4.56 -11.44
N GLN A 252 -5.76 -3.85 -10.33
CA GLN A 252 -5.57 -2.40 -10.28
C GLN A 252 -4.11 -2.08 -9.96
N VAL A 253 -3.39 -1.58 -10.97
CA VAL A 253 -1.98 -1.22 -10.85
C VAL A 253 -1.77 -0.10 -9.84
N ALA A 254 -2.49 1.02 -10.00
CA ALA A 254 -2.42 2.20 -9.17
C ALA A 254 -3.68 3.06 -9.34
N GLY A 255 -3.88 3.99 -8.40
CA GLY A 255 -5.04 4.89 -8.32
C GLY A 255 -4.74 6.26 -8.91
N THR A 256 -3.67 6.36 -9.67
CA THR A 256 -3.16 7.57 -10.31
C THR A 256 -2.78 7.23 -11.74
N GLN A 257 -2.70 8.26 -12.59
CA GLN A 257 -2.32 8.12 -14.00
C GLN A 257 -0.80 8.14 -14.23
N ASN A 258 0.00 8.38 -13.19
CA ASN A 258 1.44 8.50 -13.30
C ASN A 258 2.13 7.87 -12.08
N LEU A 259 2.78 6.73 -12.26
CA LEU A 259 3.56 6.05 -11.23
C LEU A 259 4.81 6.85 -10.83
N HIS A 260 5.35 7.63 -11.76
CA HIS A 260 6.65 8.28 -11.66
C HIS A 260 6.59 9.72 -11.14
N THR A 261 5.44 10.22 -10.69
CA THR A 261 5.31 11.58 -10.13
C THR A 261 6.36 11.82 -9.04
N VAL A 262 7.06 12.96 -9.14
CA VAL A 262 7.92 13.50 -8.08
C VAL A 262 7.21 14.68 -7.42
N TYR A 263 7.17 14.72 -6.10
CA TYR A 263 6.68 15.85 -5.33
C TYR A 263 7.86 16.70 -4.88
N ARG A 264 7.72 18.02 -4.97
CA ARG A 264 8.76 18.96 -4.53
C ARG A 264 8.19 20.02 -3.60
N ASP A 265 8.88 20.29 -2.51
CA ASP A 265 8.52 21.35 -1.57
C ASP A 265 9.20 22.70 -1.90
N PRO A 266 8.83 23.82 -1.24
CA PRO A 266 9.42 25.13 -1.54
C PRO A 266 10.92 25.26 -1.23
N SER A 267 11.48 24.36 -0.41
CA SER A 267 12.91 24.31 -0.12
C SER A 267 13.71 23.52 -1.18
N GLY A 268 13.00 22.90 -2.13
CA GLY A 268 13.58 22.08 -3.18
C GLY A 268 13.76 20.60 -2.80
N ARG A 269 13.22 20.15 -1.66
CA ARG A 269 13.23 18.71 -1.31
C ARG A 269 12.35 17.97 -2.30
N GLU A 270 12.88 16.88 -2.87
CA GLU A 270 12.15 15.99 -3.76
C GLU A 270 11.76 14.70 -3.06
N SER A 271 10.59 14.14 -3.43
CA SER A 271 10.07 12.93 -2.83
C SER A 271 10.85 11.69 -3.26
N ALA A 272 11.27 10.88 -2.30
CA ALA A 272 11.59 9.47 -2.48
C ALA A 272 10.39 8.55 -2.11
N PHE A 273 9.17 9.10 -2.16
CA PHE A 273 7.96 8.38 -1.79
C PHE A 273 7.65 7.26 -2.79
N ASN A 274 6.71 6.40 -2.42
CA ASN A 274 6.23 5.30 -3.29
C ASN A 274 7.32 4.30 -3.62
N SER A 275 8.29 4.15 -2.72
CA SER A 275 9.32 3.13 -2.83
C SER A 275 8.75 1.73 -2.56
N VAL A 276 9.28 0.72 -3.26
CA VAL A 276 8.86 -0.69 -3.15
C VAL A 276 10.08 -1.60 -3.03
N PRO A 277 9.97 -2.79 -2.39
CA PRO A 277 11.06 -3.76 -2.41
C PRO A 277 11.38 -4.21 -3.84
N PRO A 278 12.66 -4.25 -4.26
CA PRO A 278 13.03 -4.71 -5.60
C PRO A 278 12.47 -6.10 -5.93
N SER A 279 12.54 -7.02 -4.97
CA SER A 279 11.99 -8.38 -5.11
C SER A 279 10.46 -8.40 -5.27
N TYR A 280 9.76 -7.48 -4.60
CA TYR A 280 8.31 -7.33 -4.78
C TYR A 280 8.00 -6.80 -6.18
N LEU A 281 8.71 -5.75 -6.62
CA LEU A 281 8.51 -5.16 -7.94
C LEU A 281 8.72 -6.18 -9.06
N GLU A 282 9.83 -6.91 -9.01
CA GLU A 282 10.14 -7.97 -9.97
C GLU A 282 9.05 -9.06 -9.97
N SER A 283 8.68 -9.56 -8.79
CA SER A 283 7.65 -10.59 -8.66
C SER A 283 6.28 -10.13 -9.15
N TYR A 284 5.92 -8.86 -8.89
CA TYR A 284 4.68 -8.25 -9.35
C TYR A 284 4.64 -8.16 -10.88
N LEU A 285 5.71 -7.65 -11.51
CA LEU A 285 5.80 -7.54 -12.97
C LEU A 285 5.77 -8.92 -13.63
N ASN A 286 6.52 -9.90 -13.10
CA ASN A 286 6.48 -11.29 -13.58
C ASN A 286 5.07 -11.90 -13.48
N ALA A 287 4.35 -11.61 -12.40
CA ALA A 287 2.98 -12.07 -12.22
C ALA A 287 2.04 -11.44 -13.24
N ARG A 288 2.17 -10.13 -13.52
CA ARG A 288 1.38 -9.47 -14.56
C ARG A 288 1.66 -10.04 -15.94
N ASP A 289 2.93 -10.24 -16.29
CA ASP A 289 3.33 -10.87 -17.55
C ASP A 289 2.70 -12.27 -17.69
N ALA A 290 2.73 -13.06 -16.61
CA ALA A 290 2.11 -14.39 -16.58
C ALA A 290 0.59 -14.32 -16.73
N ILE A 291 -0.09 -13.36 -16.10
CA ILE A 291 -1.55 -13.20 -16.19
C ILE A 291 -1.94 -12.83 -17.62
N VAL A 292 -1.29 -11.81 -18.20
CA VAL A 292 -1.55 -11.36 -19.58
C VAL A 292 -1.32 -12.49 -20.59
N ASN A 293 -0.27 -13.29 -20.40
CA ASN A 293 0.06 -14.38 -21.33
C ASN A 293 -0.78 -15.65 -21.17
N ASN A 294 -1.41 -15.89 -20.01
CA ASN A 294 -2.13 -17.15 -19.71
C ASN A 294 -3.64 -17.01 -19.54
N TYR A 295 -4.20 -15.80 -19.50
CA TYR A 295 -5.62 -15.53 -19.23
C TYR A 295 -6.32 -14.63 -20.26
N VAL A 296 -5.62 -14.20 -21.30
CA VAL A 296 -6.21 -13.57 -22.50
C VAL A 296 -6.46 -14.62 -23.57
#